data_AF-A0AAD8M1U2-F1
#
_entry.id   AF-A0AAD8M1U2-F1
#
_cell.length_a   1.000
_cell.length_b   1.000
_cell.length_c   1.000
_cell.angle_alpha   90.00
_cell.angle_beta   90.00
_cell.angle_gamma   90.00
#
_symmetry.space_group_name_H-M   'P 1'
#
loop_
_entity.id
_entity.type
_entity.pdbx_description
1 polymer ?
#
loop_
_entity_poly.entity_id
_entity_poly.type
_entity_poly.pdbx_seq_one_letter_code
_entity_poly.pdbx_strand_id
1 'polypeptide(L)'
;MLIIYTKEKNAILFTYPPVVASWGAYLLSRNILTVSFAPRDTHEAQVQFALERGVPTLIGVLASIRLPYPSRAFDMAHCSRCLIPWGKNDGLYLIEVDRILRPGGYWIFSGPPINWESRWKGWDRTPKDLEAEQNEIESVGRSLCWKKLVQKDDIAIWQKPTNATHCKLNRKVFKKPQLCQSPNPDKAWYSKLEKCLTPLP
;
A
#
# COMPACT_ATOMS: atom_id res chain seq x y z
N MET A 1 19.91 -0.07 -0.57
CA MET A 1 18.84 -0.17 -1.58
C MET A 1 18.41 -1.62 -1.67
N LEU A 2 17.28 -1.98 -1.05
CA LEU A 2 16.73 -3.34 -1.16
C LEU A 2 15.97 -3.41 -2.50
N ILE A 3 16.52 -4.11 -3.49
CA ILE A 3 15.89 -4.27 -4.80
C ILE A 3 15.04 -5.54 -4.73
N ILE A 4 13.72 -5.40 -4.64
CA ILE A 4 12.82 -6.54 -4.87
C ILE A 4 12.82 -6.80 -6.37
N TYR A 5 13.66 -7.73 -6.83
CA TYR A 5 13.68 -8.15 -8.23
C TYR A 5 12.36 -8.82 -8.58
N THR A 6 11.59 -8.16 -9.43
CA THR A 6 10.31 -8.64 -9.88
C THR A 6 10.27 -8.51 -11.39
N LYS A 7 10.66 -9.58 -12.11
CA LYS A 7 10.53 -9.65 -13.57
C LYS A 7 9.05 -9.61 -13.94
N GLU A 8 8.68 -8.74 -14.89
CA GLU A 8 7.31 -8.60 -15.45
C GLU A 8 6.22 -8.26 -14.43
N LYS A 9 6.46 -7.26 -13.57
CA LYS A 9 5.54 -6.92 -12.49
C LYS A 9 4.98 -5.51 -12.60
N ASN A 10 3.71 -5.37 -12.24
CA ASN A 10 3.00 -4.10 -12.17
C ASN A 10 3.12 -3.54 -10.75
N ALA A 11 3.45 -2.25 -10.62
CA ALA A 11 3.53 -1.59 -9.31
C ALA A 11 2.64 -0.35 -9.21
N ILE A 12 2.08 -0.13 -8.02
CA ILE A 12 1.39 1.11 -7.66
C ILE A 12 2.18 1.85 -6.59
N LEU A 13 2.43 3.15 -6.81
CA LEU A 13 3.30 3.97 -5.97
C LEU A 13 2.50 5.12 -5.35
N PHE A 14 2.24 5.06 -4.05
CA PHE A 14 1.65 6.15 -3.28
C PHE A 14 2.76 7.13 -2.89
N THR A 15 2.77 8.30 -3.53
CA THR A 15 3.82 9.31 -3.33
C THR A 15 3.29 10.49 -2.55
N TYR A 16 4.05 10.92 -1.53
CA TYR A 16 3.85 12.24 -0.94
C TYR A 16 4.47 13.31 -1.84
N PRO A 17 3.92 14.53 -1.86
CA PRO A 17 4.12 15.46 -2.96
C PRO A 17 5.49 16.13 -3.17
N PRO A 18 6.48 16.18 -2.26
CA PRO A 18 7.76 16.78 -2.64
C PRO A 18 8.53 15.91 -3.66
N VAL A 19 8.12 14.66 -3.89
CA VAL A 19 8.80 13.71 -4.78
C VAL A 19 7.80 12.87 -5.59
N VAL A 20 7.06 13.51 -6.49
CA VAL A 20 6.12 12.80 -7.38
C VAL A 20 6.90 12.00 -8.44
N ALA A 21 6.51 10.74 -8.62
CA ALA A 21 6.89 9.85 -9.74
C ALA A 21 8.38 9.53 -9.96
N SER A 22 9.33 10.04 -9.16
CA SER A 22 10.77 9.78 -9.37
C SER A 22 11.14 8.30 -9.32
N TRP A 23 10.61 7.55 -8.35
CA TRP A 23 10.84 6.11 -8.25
C TRP A 23 10.08 5.34 -9.34
N GLY A 24 8.91 5.85 -9.76
CA GLY A 24 8.18 5.31 -10.91
C GLY A 24 8.97 5.41 -12.20
N ALA A 25 9.57 6.58 -12.47
CA ALA A 25 10.46 6.79 -13.61
C ALA A 25 11.66 5.84 -13.59
N TYR A 26 12.27 5.65 -12.40
CA TYR A 26 13.38 4.71 -12.23
C TYR A 26 12.99 3.26 -12.51
N LEU A 27 11.82 2.81 -12.02
CA LEU A 27 11.32 1.47 -12.27
C LEU A 27 10.91 1.27 -13.74
N LEU A 28 10.29 2.28 -14.35
CA LEU A 28 9.93 2.27 -15.77
C LEU A 28 11.16 2.10 -16.67
N SER A 29 12.27 2.76 -16.35
CA SER A 29 13.55 2.58 -17.06
C SER A 29 14.11 1.16 -17.00
N ARG A 30 13.58 0.32 -16.09
CA ARG A 30 13.93 -1.09 -15.91
C ARG A 30 12.84 -2.04 -16.38
N ASN A 31 11.93 -1.55 -17.22
CA ASN A 31 10.83 -2.33 -17.79
C ASN A 31 9.86 -2.87 -16.73
N ILE A 32 9.66 -2.12 -15.64
CA ILE A 32 8.63 -2.39 -14.62
C ILE A 32 7.55 -1.34 -14.81
N LEU A 33 6.33 -1.77 -15.15
CA LEU A 33 5.22 -0.85 -15.34
C LEU A 33 4.76 -0.33 -13.97
N THR A 34 4.83 0.98 -13.79
CA THR A 34 4.41 1.62 -12.54
C THR A 34 3.36 2.68 -12.80
N VAL A 35 2.40 2.82 -11.89
CA VAL A 35 1.55 4.00 -11.82
C VAL A 35 1.78 4.71 -10.49
N SER A 36 2.14 5.99 -10.56
CA SER A 36 2.26 6.84 -9.39
C SER A 36 0.93 7.49 -9.03
N PHE A 37 0.60 7.52 -7.75
CA PHE A 37 -0.63 8.03 -7.18
C PHE A 37 -0.27 9.21 -6.27
N ALA A 38 -0.73 10.40 -6.64
CA ALA A 38 -0.52 11.61 -5.87
C ALA A 38 -1.87 12.23 -5.45
N PRO A 39 -1.97 12.75 -4.22
CA PRO A 39 -3.16 13.47 -3.78
C PRO A 39 -3.41 14.71 -4.63
N ARG A 40 -4.67 15.14 -4.70
CA ARG A 40 -5.06 16.40 -5.32
C ARG A 40 -4.72 17.55 -4.39
N ASP A 41 -3.51 18.10 -4.52
CA ASP A 41 -3.04 19.23 -3.74
C ASP A 41 -2.21 20.21 -4.58
N THR A 42 -1.36 21.02 -3.95
CA THR A 42 -0.51 22.01 -4.63
C THR A 42 0.47 21.43 -5.67
N HIS A 43 0.53 20.10 -5.83
CA HIS A 43 1.49 19.41 -6.71
C HIS A 43 0.84 18.80 -7.96
N GLU A 44 -0.39 19.22 -8.33
CA GLU A 44 -1.01 18.87 -9.63
C GLU A 44 -0.05 19.13 -10.81
N ALA A 45 0.72 20.22 -10.76
CA ALA A 45 1.73 20.55 -11.78
C ALA A 45 2.86 19.50 -11.89
N GLN A 46 3.23 18.84 -10.79
CA GLN A 46 4.24 17.78 -10.83
C GLN A 46 3.69 16.49 -11.45
N VAL A 47 2.40 16.19 -11.24
CA VAL A 47 1.74 15.07 -11.90
C VAL A 47 1.69 15.31 -13.41
N GLN A 48 1.31 16.52 -13.83
CA GLN A 48 1.32 16.90 -15.24
C GLN A 48 2.72 16.78 -15.85
N PHE A 49 3.75 17.30 -15.18
CA PHE A 49 5.13 17.17 -15.63
C PHE A 49 5.58 15.71 -15.78
N ALA A 50 5.23 14.84 -14.83
CA ALA A 50 5.54 13.42 -14.91
C ALA A 50 4.87 12.75 -16.12
N LEU A 51 3.61 13.09 -16.40
CA LEU A 51 2.87 12.63 -17.58
C LEU A 51 3.50 13.10 -18.88
N GLU A 52 3.92 14.36 -18.98
CA GLU A 52 4.64 14.92 -20.15
C GLU A 52 5.98 14.22 -20.41
N ARG A 53 6.59 13.64 -19.37
CA ARG A 53 7.81 12.82 -19.46
C ARG A 53 7.53 11.34 -19.68
N GLY A 54 6.28 10.95 -19.91
CA GLY A 54 5.88 9.57 -20.18
C GLY A 54 5.86 8.66 -18.94
N VAL A 55 5.87 9.23 -17.73
CA VAL A 55 5.82 8.47 -16.48
C VAL A 55 4.35 8.37 -16.02
N PRO A 56 3.75 7.17 -16.01
CA PRO A 56 2.34 7.02 -15.66
C PRO A 56 2.06 7.51 -14.24
N THR A 57 1.23 8.53 -14.12
CA THR A 57 0.88 9.19 -12.85
C THR A 57 -0.59 9.57 -12.87
N LEU A 58 -1.27 9.42 -11.73
CA LEU A 58 -2.67 9.77 -11.56
C LEU A 58 -2.86 10.62 -10.30
N ILE A 59 -3.72 11.63 -10.41
CA ILE A 59 -4.26 12.36 -9.27
C ILE A 59 -5.42 11.55 -8.68
N GLY A 60 -5.35 11.26 -7.39
CA GLY A 60 -6.43 10.59 -6.69
C GLY A 60 -6.36 10.78 -5.18
N VAL A 61 -7.48 10.55 -4.50
CA VAL A 61 -7.55 10.59 -3.04
C VAL A 61 -8.03 9.24 -2.54
N LEU A 62 -7.23 8.61 -1.68
CA LEU A 62 -7.62 7.38 -0.99
C LEU A 62 -8.47 7.74 0.24
N ALA A 63 -9.77 7.96 0.04
CA ALA A 63 -10.71 8.36 1.09
C ALA A 63 -11.84 7.34 1.27
N SER A 64 -12.91 7.46 0.48
CA SER A 64 -14.14 6.65 0.61
C SER A 64 -14.46 5.80 -0.62
N ILE A 65 -13.73 6.01 -1.73
CA ILE A 65 -13.91 5.33 -3.01
C ILE A 65 -12.70 4.42 -3.27
N ARG A 66 -12.95 3.26 -3.88
CA ARG A 66 -11.92 2.31 -4.33
C ARG A 66 -10.97 2.97 -5.32
N LEU A 67 -9.73 2.49 -5.33
CA LEU A 67 -8.80 2.81 -6.40
C LEU A 67 -9.38 2.29 -7.73
N PRO A 68 -9.19 3.01 -8.85
CA PRO A 68 -9.78 2.69 -10.15
C PRO A 68 -9.04 1.53 -10.84
N TYR A 69 -8.76 0.47 -10.10
CA TYR A 69 -8.08 -0.73 -10.56
C TYR A 69 -8.88 -1.97 -10.15
N PRO A 70 -8.95 -3.00 -11.02
CA PRO A 70 -9.56 -4.26 -10.67
C PRO A 70 -8.78 -4.95 -9.54
N SER A 71 -9.35 -6.01 -8.98
CA SER A 71 -8.63 -6.78 -7.98
C SER A 71 -7.40 -7.43 -8.61
N ARG A 72 -6.33 -7.63 -7.81
CA ARG A 72 -5.11 -8.34 -8.24
C ARG A 72 -4.43 -7.73 -9.49
N ALA A 73 -4.50 -6.42 -9.66
CA ALA A 73 -3.87 -5.69 -10.75
C ALA A 73 -2.35 -5.52 -10.58
N PHE A 74 -1.87 -5.45 -9.33
CA PHE A 74 -0.48 -5.13 -9.01
C PHE A 74 0.22 -6.24 -8.25
N ASP A 75 1.52 -6.35 -8.45
CA ASP A 75 2.39 -7.26 -7.71
C ASP A 75 3.08 -6.55 -6.53
N MET A 76 3.13 -5.21 -6.57
CA MET A 76 3.76 -4.39 -5.55
C MET A 76 2.98 -3.10 -5.33
N ALA A 77 2.80 -2.73 -4.07
CA ALA A 77 2.29 -1.45 -3.64
C ALA A 77 3.33 -0.81 -2.74
N HIS A 78 3.67 0.44 -3.00
CA HIS A 78 4.66 1.16 -2.19
C HIS A 78 4.13 2.50 -1.74
N CYS A 79 4.34 2.82 -0.47
CA CYS A 79 4.14 4.16 0.05
C CYS A 79 5.47 4.69 0.59
N SER A 80 5.84 5.90 0.18
CA SER A 80 6.92 6.65 0.82
C SER A 80 6.37 7.91 1.46
N ARG A 81 6.40 7.94 2.80
CA ARG A 81 5.92 9.06 3.62
C ARG A 81 4.55 9.61 3.19
N CYS A 82 3.66 8.74 2.68
CA CYS A 82 2.42 9.16 2.00
C CYS A 82 1.35 9.76 2.92
N LEU A 83 1.59 9.83 4.24
CA LEU A 83 0.65 10.32 5.25
C LEU A 83 -0.73 9.64 5.25
N ILE A 84 -0.84 8.46 4.64
CA ILE A 84 -2.05 7.65 4.67
C ILE A 84 -2.07 6.93 6.03
N PRO A 85 -3.14 7.08 6.84
CA PRO A 85 -3.22 6.46 8.15
C PRO A 85 -3.58 4.97 8.03
N TRP A 86 -2.63 4.16 7.60
CA TRP A 86 -2.80 2.75 7.21
C TRP A 86 -3.44 1.86 8.30
N GLY A 87 -3.16 2.15 9.57
CA GLY A 87 -3.72 1.43 10.73
C GLY A 87 -5.14 1.87 11.15
N LYS A 88 -5.62 3.03 10.68
CA LYS A 88 -6.90 3.60 11.10
C LYS A 88 -8.08 2.99 10.34
N ASN A 89 -9.30 3.33 10.77
CA ASN A 89 -10.56 2.93 10.12
C ASN A 89 -10.70 1.40 9.96
N ASP A 90 -10.25 0.62 10.95
CA ASP A 90 -10.18 -0.85 10.89
C ASP A 90 -9.32 -1.38 9.73
N GLY A 91 -8.27 -0.65 9.36
CA GLY A 91 -7.37 -1.04 8.27
C GLY A 91 -7.95 -0.86 6.87
N LEU A 92 -8.99 -0.03 6.71
CA LEU A 92 -9.72 0.16 5.44
C LEU A 92 -8.80 0.38 4.23
N TYR A 93 -7.74 1.16 4.40
CA TYR A 93 -6.78 1.47 3.33
C TYR A 93 -5.88 0.29 3.00
N LEU A 94 -5.43 -0.47 3.99
CA LEU A 94 -4.68 -1.71 3.76
C LEU A 94 -5.55 -2.81 3.16
N ILE A 95 -6.84 -2.84 3.47
CA ILE A 95 -7.81 -3.74 2.82
C ILE A 95 -7.94 -3.40 1.33
N GLU A 96 -7.96 -2.12 0.97
CA GLU A 96 -7.98 -1.72 -0.45
C GLU A 96 -6.68 -2.09 -1.16
N VAL A 97 -5.53 -1.92 -0.50
CA VAL A 97 -4.25 -2.40 -1.02
C VAL A 97 -4.26 -3.92 -1.16
N ASP A 98 -4.81 -4.65 -0.20
CA ASP A 98 -4.98 -6.10 -0.30
C ASP A 98 -5.80 -6.46 -1.54
N ARG A 99 -6.94 -5.80 -1.79
CA ARG A 99 -7.78 -6.06 -2.97
C ARG A 99 -7.00 -5.96 -4.28
N ILE A 100 -6.22 -4.91 -4.47
CA ILE A 100 -5.50 -4.65 -5.73
C ILE A 100 -4.20 -5.45 -5.86
N LEU A 101 -3.65 -5.97 -4.76
CA LEU A 101 -2.46 -6.82 -4.78
C LEU A 101 -2.79 -8.27 -5.18
N ARG A 102 -1.97 -8.80 -6.08
CA ARG A 102 -1.96 -10.23 -6.42
C ARG A 102 -1.57 -11.08 -5.21
N PRO A 103 -2.04 -12.34 -5.11
CA PRO A 103 -1.55 -13.26 -4.09
C PRO A 103 -0.01 -13.36 -4.14
N GLY A 104 0.64 -13.28 -2.97
CA GLY A 104 2.11 -13.22 -2.90
C GLY A 104 2.74 -11.85 -3.19
N GLY A 105 1.93 -10.84 -3.53
CA GLY A 105 2.37 -9.48 -3.77
C GLY A 105 2.94 -8.79 -2.52
N TYR A 106 3.64 -7.68 -2.73
CA TYR A 106 4.38 -6.98 -1.69
C TYR A 106 3.79 -5.62 -1.39
N TRP A 107 3.68 -5.29 -0.10
CA TRP A 107 3.47 -3.93 0.35
C TRP A 107 4.77 -3.41 0.98
N ILE A 108 5.27 -2.28 0.48
CA ILE A 108 6.50 -1.65 0.95
C ILE A 108 6.13 -0.31 1.55
N PHE A 109 6.49 -0.11 2.80
CA PHE A 109 6.29 1.18 3.48
C PHE A 109 7.64 1.77 3.85
N SER A 110 7.88 3.01 3.43
CA SER A 110 9.08 3.76 3.75
C SER A 110 8.78 5.08 4.46
N GLY A 111 9.48 5.33 5.58
CA GLY A 111 9.30 6.50 6.43
C GLY A 111 8.56 6.23 7.76
N PRO A 112 8.13 7.29 8.47
CA PRO A 112 7.44 7.15 9.75
C PRO A 112 6.20 6.25 9.61
N PRO A 113 5.92 5.36 10.57
CA PRO A 113 6.60 5.20 11.84
C PRO A 113 7.77 4.20 11.81
N ILE A 114 8.15 3.64 10.66
CA ILE A 114 9.20 2.61 10.57
C ILE A 114 10.53 3.18 11.05
N ASN A 115 11.22 2.46 11.95
CA ASN A 115 12.51 2.86 12.55
C ASN A 115 12.40 4.09 13.47
N TRP A 116 11.26 4.27 14.12
CA TRP A 116 11.06 5.33 15.11
C TRP A 116 12.05 5.24 16.29
N GLU A 117 12.50 4.03 16.66
CA GLU A 117 13.45 3.83 17.76
C GLU A 117 14.75 4.59 17.53
N SER A 118 15.19 4.65 16.27
CA SER A 118 16.45 5.30 15.89
C SER A 118 16.25 6.70 15.27
N ARG A 119 15.06 7.03 14.74
CA ARG A 119 14.85 8.19 13.86
C ARG A 119 13.66 9.12 14.17
N TRP A 120 13.13 9.12 15.39
CA TRP A 120 11.97 9.96 15.76
C TRP A 120 12.22 11.48 15.79
N LYS A 121 13.42 11.95 16.17
CA LYS A 121 13.68 13.38 16.44
C LYS A 121 13.44 14.33 15.26
N GLY A 122 13.46 13.84 14.03
CA GLY A 122 13.28 14.63 12.81
C GLY A 122 11.84 14.68 12.28
N TRP A 123 10.88 14.06 12.98
CA TRP A 123 9.51 13.90 12.47
C TRP A 123 8.46 14.73 13.22
N ASP A 124 8.87 15.54 14.20
CA ASP A 124 7.98 16.36 15.03
C ASP A 124 6.83 15.55 15.67
N ARG A 125 7.17 14.32 16.10
CA ARG A 125 6.24 13.34 16.69
C ARG A 125 6.91 12.67 17.88
N THR A 126 6.11 12.26 18.86
CA THR A 126 6.65 11.55 20.03
C THR A 126 6.93 10.08 19.70
N PRO A 127 7.93 9.45 20.35
CA PRO A 127 8.17 8.01 20.19
C PRO A 127 6.93 7.17 20.46
N LYS A 128 6.13 7.54 21.47
CA LYS A 128 4.89 6.85 21.83
C LYS A 128 3.84 6.90 20.71
N ASP A 129 3.71 8.03 20.03
CA ASP A 129 2.77 8.15 18.92
C ASP A 129 3.19 7.31 17.72
N LEU A 130 4.50 7.26 17.44
CA LEU A 130 5.06 6.48 16.34
C LEU A 130 4.97 4.97 16.63
N GLU A 131 5.29 4.57 17.85
CA GLU A 131 5.14 3.19 18.31
C GLU A 131 3.68 2.73 18.21
N ALA A 132 2.73 3.55 18.68
CA ALA A 132 1.31 3.25 18.58
C ALA A 132 0.86 3.11 17.12
N GLU A 133 1.29 4.02 16.24
CA GLU A 133 0.98 3.99 14.82
C GLU A 133 1.57 2.73 14.14
N GLN A 134 2.81 2.36 14.44
CA GLN A 134 3.41 1.13 13.92
C GLN A 134 2.66 -0.11 14.43
N ASN A 135 2.30 -0.15 15.71
CA ASN A 135 1.56 -1.26 16.31
C ASN A 135 0.17 -1.44 15.69
N GLU A 136 -0.53 -0.35 15.36
CA GLU A 136 -1.79 -0.40 14.63
C GLU A 136 -1.62 -1.02 13.24
N ILE A 137 -0.59 -0.57 12.49
CA ILE A 137 -0.27 -1.11 11.15
C ILE A 137 0.08 -2.60 11.24
N GLU A 138 0.88 -3.01 12.21
CA GLU A 138 1.23 -4.42 12.42
C GLU A 138 0.02 -5.27 12.79
N SER A 139 -0.88 -4.75 13.64
CA SER A 139 -2.12 -5.42 14.02
C SER A 139 -3.02 -5.66 12.80
N VAL A 140 -3.22 -4.62 11.98
CA VAL A 140 -3.95 -4.74 10.70
C VAL A 140 -3.27 -5.75 9.79
N GLY A 141 -1.95 -5.65 9.57
CA GLY A 141 -1.20 -6.60 8.74
C GLY A 141 -1.38 -8.06 9.19
N ARG A 142 -1.35 -8.32 10.50
CA ARG A 142 -1.63 -9.66 11.07
C ARG A 142 -3.05 -10.12 10.81
N SER A 143 -4.04 -9.23 10.93
CA SER A 143 -5.45 -9.51 10.64
C SER A 143 -5.70 -9.85 9.16
N LEU A 144 -4.91 -9.27 8.25
CA LEU A 144 -4.93 -9.56 6.81
C LEU A 144 -4.08 -10.78 6.45
N CYS A 145 -3.46 -11.44 7.44
CA CYS A 145 -2.54 -12.56 7.26
C CYS A 145 -1.28 -12.21 6.46
N TRP A 146 -0.89 -10.94 6.44
CA TRP A 146 0.34 -10.51 5.81
C TRP A 146 1.54 -10.87 6.68
N LYS A 147 2.61 -11.32 6.03
CA LYS A 147 3.88 -11.63 6.69
C LYS A 147 4.84 -10.46 6.53
N LYS A 148 5.30 -9.87 7.63
CA LYS A 148 6.43 -8.92 7.61
C LYS A 148 7.71 -9.70 7.29
N LEU A 149 8.35 -9.37 6.17
CA LEU A 149 9.55 -10.08 5.69
C LEU A 149 10.82 -9.41 6.17
N VAL A 150 10.88 -8.09 6.05
CA VAL A 150 12.07 -7.30 6.34
C VAL A 150 11.63 -5.98 6.95
N GLN A 151 12.35 -5.55 7.98
CA GLN A 151 12.43 -4.15 8.38
C GLN A 151 13.91 -3.79 8.45
N LYS A 152 14.33 -2.82 7.67
CA LYS A 152 15.72 -2.35 7.65
C LYS A 152 15.72 -0.86 7.36
N ASP A 153 16.43 -0.11 8.20
CA ASP A 153 16.41 1.35 8.17
C ASP A 153 14.95 1.83 8.15
N ASP A 154 14.66 2.87 7.38
CA ASP A 154 13.32 3.46 7.29
C ASP A 154 12.37 2.66 6.36
N ILE A 155 12.64 1.38 6.06
CA ILE A 155 11.87 0.56 5.11
C ILE A 155 11.39 -0.72 5.78
N ALA A 156 10.10 -1.01 5.63
CA ALA A 156 9.51 -2.29 6.00
C ALA A 156 8.71 -2.90 4.83
N ILE A 157 8.75 -4.23 4.72
CA ILE A 157 8.14 -4.99 3.64
C ILE A 157 7.25 -6.07 4.22
N TRP A 158 6.01 -6.09 3.74
CA TRP A 158 5.02 -7.13 4.00
C TRP A 158 4.72 -7.89 2.72
N GLN A 159 4.40 -9.17 2.88
CA GLN A 159 3.95 -10.02 1.79
C GLN A 159 2.54 -10.51 2.06
N LYS A 160 1.67 -10.30 1.07
CA LYS A 160 0.31 -10.84 1.04
C LYS A 160 0.36 -12.37 0.89
N PRO A 161 -0.50 -13.15 1.58
CA PRO A 161 -0.53 -14.59 1.43
C PRO A 161 -0.85 -15.02 -0.03
N THR A 162 -0.31 -16.17 -0.42
CA THR A 162 -0.48 -16.74 -1.77
C THR A 162 -1.79 -17.51 -1.94
N ASN A 163 -2.35 -18.03 -0.85
CA ASN A 163 -3.60 -18.79 -0.86
C ASN A 163 -4.39 -18.62 0.46
N ALA A 164 -5.66 -19.04 0.44
CA ALA A 164 -6.55 -18.96 1.60
C ALA A 164 -6.10 -19.84 2.79
N THR A 165 -5.35 -20.92 2.54
CA THR A 165 -4.95 -21.90 3.57
C THR A 165 -3.99 -21.29 4.59
N HIS A 166 -3.05 -20.44 4.15
CA HIS A 166 -2.08 -19.77 5.02
C HIS A 166 -2.75 -18.82 6.04
N CYS A 167 -3.99 -18.42 5.80
CA CYS A 167 -4.73 -17.46 6.61
C CYS A 167 -5.77 -18.12 7.54
N LYS A 168 -5.99 -19.43 7.45
CA LYS A 168 -7.06 -20.13 8.21
C LYS A 168 -6.93 -19.98 9.73
N LEU A 169 -5.73 -20.12 10.29
CA LEU A 169 -5.50 -20.00 11.73
C LEU A 169 -5.68 -18.56 12.21
N ASN A 170 -5.11 -17.59 11.50
CA ASN A 170 -5.27 -16.18 11.80
C ASN A 170 -6.74 -15.77 11.78
N ARG A 171 -7.57 -16.29 10.86
CA ARG A 171 -9.01 -15.99 10.85
C ARG A 171 -9.80 -16.56 12.03
N LYS A 172 -9.27 -17.57 12.74
CA LYS A 172 -9.87 -18.03 14.01
C LYS A 172 -9.62 -17.03 15.14
N VAL A 173 -8.47 -16.36 15.12
CA VAL A 173 -8.05 -15.35 16.10
C VAL A 173 -8.66 -13.98 15.76
N PHE A 174 -8.48 -13.54 14.52
CA PHE A 174 -8.97 -12.29 13.97
C PHE A 174 -10.30 -12.53 13.24
N LYS A 175 -11.42 -12.21 13.90
CA LYS A 175 -12.77 -12.33 13.32
C LYS A 175 -13.09 -11.28 12.25
N LYS A 176 -12.29 -10.21 12.18
CA LYS A 176 -12.41 -9.12 11.20
C LYS A 176 -11.05 -8.94 10.48
N PRO A 177 -11.06 -8.45 9.22
CA PRO A 177 -12.24 -8.27 8.37
C PRO A 177 -12.88 -9.60 7.89
N GLN A 178 -14.21 -9.57 7.72
CA GLN A 178 -14.97 -10.69 7.13
C GLN A 178 -14.67 -10.81 5.62
N LEU A 179 -15.00 -11.95 5.01
CA LEU A 179 -14.92 -12.06 3.55
C LEU A 179 -16.02 -11.25 2.89
N CYS A 180 -15.73 -10.63 1.76
CA CYS A 180 -16.73 -9.89 1.00
C CYS A 180 -17.81 -10.82 0.45
N GLN A 181 -19.07 -10.42 0.60
CA GLN A 181 -20.22 -11.10 -0.03
C GLN A 181 -20.46 -10.59 -1.47
N SER A 182 -19.87 -9.45 -1.82
CA SER A 182 -20.04 -8.79 -3.11
C SER A 182 -19.57 -9.71 -4.26
N PRO A 183 -20.36 -9.86 -5.34
CA PRO A 183 -20.05 -10.81 -6.40
C PRO A 183 -18.89 -10.38 -7.30
N ASN A 184 -18.49 -9.11 -7.29
CA ASN A 184 -17.47 -8.60 -8.22
C ASN A 184 -16.36 -7.78 -7.52
N PRO A 185 -15.22 -8.39 -7.19
CA PRO A 185 -14.06 -7.68 -6.61
C PRO A 185 -13.36 -6.74 -7.60
N ASP A 186 -13.63 -6.88 -8.91
CA ASP A 186 -13.06 -6.05 -9.98
C ASP A 186 -13.87 -4.77 -10.23
N LYS A 187 -15.06 -4.64 -9.64
CA LYS A 187 -15.84 -3.41 -9.69
C LYS A 187 -15.12 -2.31 -8.89
N ALA A 188 -14.46 -1.41 -9.62
CA ALA A 188 -13.60 -0.38 -9.06
C ALA A 188 -14.18 1.05 -9.21
N TRP A 189 -14.77 1.36 -10.36
CA TRP A 189 -15.28 2.71 -10.66
C TRP A 189 -16.46 3.08 -9.76
N TYR A 190 -16.40 4.28 -9.19
CA TYR A 190 -17.42 4.88 -8.30
C TYR A 190 -17.92 3.96 -7.19
N SER A 191 -17.09 2.98 -6.80
CA SER A 191 -17.44 1.97 -5.82
C SER A 191 -16.83 2.35 -4.48
N LYS A 192 -17.62 2.26 -3.40
CA LYS A 192 -17.14 2.61 -2.06
C LYS A 192 -16.11 1.59 -1.56
N LEU A 193 -15.20 2.04 -0.72
CA LEU A 193 -14.33 1.14 0.03
C LEU A 193 -15.17 0.23 0.93
N GLU A 194 -14.75 -1.03 1.05
CA GLU A 194 -15.44 -2.03 1.86
C GLU A 194 -14.49 -2.56 2.94
N LYS A 195 -15.00 -2.75 4.16
CA LYS A 195 -14.25 -3.33 5.29
C LYS A 195 -14.27 -4.87 5.25
N CYS A 196 -14.05 -5.46 4.08
CA CYS A 196 -14.08 -6.90 3.86
C CYS A 196 -12.91 -7.35 2.98
N LEU A 197 -12.50 -8.61 3.14
CA LEU A 197 -11.42 -9.22 2.37
C LEU A 197 -11.95 -9.91 1.12
N THR A 198 -11.27 -9.66 0.00
CA THR A 198 -11.50 -10.42 -1.23
C THR A 198 -10.95 -11.84 -1.04
N PRO A 199 -11.73 -12.90 -1.34
CA PRO A 199 -11.25 -14.28 -1.24
C PRO A 199 -9.98 -14.51 -2.07
N LEU A 200 -9.05 -15.29 -1.52
CA LEU A 200 -7.87 -15.77 -2.24
C LEU A 200 -8.16 -17.13 -2.87
N PRO A 201 -7.46 -17.47 -3.97
CA PRO A 201 -7.49 -18.81 -4.53
C PRO A 201 -6.99 -19.87 -3.52
#